data_AF-A0A1A8LZL9-F1
#
_entry.id   AF-A0A1A8LZL9-F1
#
_cell.length_a   1.000
_cell.length_b   1.000
_cell.length_c   1.000
_cell.angle_alpha   90.00
_cell.angle_beta   90.00
_cell.angle_gamma   90.00
#
_symmetry.space_group_name_H-M   'P 1'
#
loop_
_entity.id
_entity.type
_entity.pdbx_description
1 polymer ?
#
loop_
_entity_poly.entity_id
_entity_poly.type
_entity_poly.pdbx_seq_one_letter_code
_entity_poly.pdbx_strand_id
1 'polypeptide(L)'
;LDYKHMLEIILTKSQGILICGGDFNIHLNPKIDSSNGKPDSSHLRKKVNKYMKEMGIIDIWRETNPTGREYTYYSGAHNGYSRIDLFLMFKTDVFRVIKCDIRTCIMSDHNPVYLSVELKDRIKSTLWK
;
A
#
# COMPACT_ATOMS: atom_id res chain seq x y z
N LEU A 1 11.28 5.43 13.75
CA LEU A 1 10.95 6.47 12.76
C LEU A 1 9.45 6.73 12.83
N ASP A 2 8.99 7.99 12.88
CA ASP A 2 7.55 8.30 12.73
C ASP A 2 7.16 8.15 11.25
N TYR A 3 6.00 7.55 10.96
CA TYR A 3 5.44 7.44 9.60
C TYR A 3 5.34 8.80 8.92
N LYS A 4 5.08 9.86 9.70
CA LYS A 4 5.09 11.23 9.18
C LYS A 4 6.44 11.59 8.54
N HIS A 5 7.52 11.34 9.27
CA HIS A 5 8.87 11.68 8.82
C HIS A 5 9.28 10.84 7.60
N MET A 6 8.89 9.56 7.58
CA MET A 6 9.11 8.69 6.43
C MET A 6 8.38 9.21 5.18
N LEU A 7 7.09 9.56 5.30
CA LEU A 7 6.31 10.13 4.19
C LEU A 7 6.87 11.49 3.73
N GLU A 8 7.32 12.34 4.66
CA GLU A 8 7.96 13.62 4.31
C GLU A 8 9.29 13.43 3.56
N ILE A 9 10.12 12.48 3.98
CA ILE A 9 11.35 12.14 3.25
C ILE A 9 11.00 11.67 1.84
N ILE A 10 10.02 10.76 1.72
CA ILE A 10 9.54 10.28 0.43
C ILE A 10 9.16 11.45 -0.47
N LEU A 11 8.34 12.38 0.01
CA LEU A 11 7.89 13.51 -0.81
C LEU A 11 8.98 14.50 -1.17
N THR A 12 9.85 14.84 -0.23
CA THR A 12 10.84 15.90 -0.42
C THR A 12 12.09 15.42 -1.16
N LYS A 13 12.34 14.11 -1.15
CA LYS A 13 13.55 13.52 -1.73
C LYS A 13 13.30 12.65 -2.96
N SER A 14 12.08 12.15 -3.18
CA SER A 14 11.79 11.35 -4.38
C SER A 14 11.71 12.23 -5.62
N GLN A 15 12.14 11.67 -6.74
CA GLN A 15 12.01 12.22 -8.08
C GLN A 15 11.50 11.12 -9.01
N GLY A 16 10.70 11.47 -10.02
CA GLY A 16 10.13 10.51 -10.95
C GLY A 16 8.96 9.73 -10.34
N ILE A 17 8.85 8.45 -10.69
CA ILE A 17 7.76 7.57 -10.27
C ILE A 17 8.07 7.03 -8.87
N LEU A 18 7.23 7.38 -7.89
CA LEU A 18 7.34 6.88 -6.53
C LEU A 18 6.72 5.49 -6.40
N ILE A 19 7.52 4.53 -5.93
CA ILE A 19 7.07 3.20 -5.50
C ILE A 19 7.70 2.92 -4.14
N CYS A 20 6.88 2.86 -3.10
CA CYS A 20 7.31 2.52 -1.74
C CYS A 20 6.68 1.20 -1.31
N GLY A 21 7.50 0.16 -1.15
CA GLY A 21 7.05 -1.17 -0.73
C GLY A 21 7.71 -1.60 0.57
N GLY A 22 6.99 -2.33 1.41
CA GLY A 22 7.55 -2.93 2.63
C GLY A 22 6.51 -3.38 3.65
N ASP A 23 6.99 -3.88 4.78
CA ASP A 23 6.20 -4.13 5.98
C ASP A 23 6.01 -2.82 6.76
N PHE A 24 4.79 -2.32 6.76
CA PHE A 24 4.42 -1.09 7.45
C PHE A 24 3.82 -1.36 8.83
N ASN A 25 3.63 -2.61 9.28
CA ASN A 25 3.05 -2.92 10.59
C ASN A 25 1.80 -2.08 10.98
N ILE A 26 0.96 -1.72 9.99
CA ILE A 26 -0.19 -0.84 10.19
C ILE A 26 -1.40 -1.32 9.39
N HIS A 27 -2.57 -1.32 10.03
CA HIS A 27 -3.84 -1.60 9.38
C HIS A 27 -4.47 -0.29 8.87
N LEU A 28 -4.42 -0.02 7.57
CA LEU A 28 -5.04 1.18 7.00
C LEU A 28 -6.57 1.17 7.17
N ASN A 29 -7.18 0.00 7.00
CA ASN A 29 -8.59 -0.29 7.30
C ASN A 29 -8.75 -1.58 8.12
N PRO A 30 -8.70 -1.50 9.46
CA PRO A 30 -8.73 -2.67 10.36
C PRO A 30 -9.92 -3.61 10.17
N LYS A 31 -11.06 -3.11 9.65
CA LYS A 31 -12.26 -3.93 9.44
C LYS A 31 -12.04 -5.00 8.37
N ILE A 32 -11.21 -4.72 7.37
CA ILE A 32 -10.98 -5.61 6.23
C ILE A 32 -9.52 -6.08 6.13
N ASP A 33 -8.58 -5.29 6.66
CA ASP A 33 -7.16 -5.62 6.74
C ASP A 33 -6.82 -6.53 7.93
N SER A 34 -7.80 -6.91 8.76
CA SER A 34 -7.64 -7.93 9.81
C SER A 34 -8.75 -8.98 9.73
N SER A 35 -8.41 -10.24 10.00
CA SER A 35 -9.40 -11.32 10.12
C SER A 35 -10.30 -11.15 11.35
N ASN A 36 -9.74 -10.58 12.43
CA ASN A 36 -10.44 -10.38 13.69
C ASN A 36 -11.45 -9.23 13.64
N GLY A 37 -11.39 -8.38 12.60
CA GLY A 37 -12.38 -7.33 12.31
C GLY A 37 -12.55 -6.27 13.40
N LYS A 38 -11.70 -6.28 14.43
CA LYS A 38 -11.81 -5.36 15.56
C LYS A 38 -11.52 -3.94 15.07
N PRO A 39 -12.40 -2.96 15.35
CA PRO A 39 -12.11 -1.58 15.05
C PRO A 39 -10.89 -1.16 15.88
N ASP A 40 -9.81 -0.80 15.19
CA ASP A 40 -8.67 -0.15 15.86
C ASP A 40 -8.97 1.36 15.97
N SER A 41 -8.91 1.92 17.17
CA SER A 41 -9.07 3.36 17.41
C SER A 41 -7.75 4.13 17.26
N SER A 42 -6.66 3.46 16.85
CA SER A 42 -5.32 3.99 16.68
C SER A 42 -5.31 5.39 16.07
N HIS A 43 -4.81 6.33 16.88
CA HIS A 43 -4.57 7.71 16.48
C HIS A 43 -3.53 7.77 15.36
N LEU A 44 -2.53 6.88 15.41
CA LEU A 44 -1.48 6.76 14.41
C LEU A 44 -2.07 6.43 13.04
N ARG A 45 -2.95 5.42 12.93
CA ARG A 45 -3.62 5.10 11.67
C ARG A 45 -4.38 6.29 11.11
N LYS A 46 -5.16 7.00 11.95
CA LYS A 46 -5.93 8.17 11.48
C LYS A 46 -4.99 9.24 10.89
N LYS A 47 -3.85 9.47 11.54
CA LYS A 47 -2.82 10.41 11.12
C LYS A 47 -2.16 9.97 9.80
N VAL A 48 -1.80 8.69 9.67
CA VAL A 48 -1.23 8.11 8.44
C VAL A 48 -2.22 8.22 7.27
N ASN A 49 -3.48 7.80 7.45
CA ASN A 49 -4.51 7.92 6.42
C ASN A 49 -4.74 9.38 6.00
N LYS A 50 -4.69 10.31 6.96
CA LYS A 50 -4.77 11.75 6.68
C LYS A 50 -3.59 12.21 5.80
N TYR A 51 -2.36 11.86 6.16
CA TYR A 51 -1.19 12.22 5.34
C TYR A 51 -1.23 11.59 3.96
N MET A 52 -1.50 10.30 3.85
CA MET A 52 -1.65 9.63 2.55
C MET A 52 -2.66 10.37 1.65
N LYS A 53 -3.80 10.77 2.23
CA LYS A 53 -4.83 11.55 1.52
C LYS A 53 -4.33 12.94 1.09
N GLU A 54 -3.70 13.69 1.99
CA GLU A 54 -3.17 15.03 1.70
C GLU A 54 -2.06 15.00 0.63
N MET A 55 -1.29 13.93 0.62
CA MET A 55 -0.14 13.73 -0.28
C MET A 55 -0.52 13.04 -1.60
N GLY A 56 -1.77 12.59 -1.74
CA GLY A 56 -2.22 11.84 -2.92
C GLY A 56 -1.55 10.47 -3.08
N ILE A 57 -1.09 9.87 -1.97
CA ILE A 57 -0.50 8.52 -1.93
C ILE A 57 -1.61 7.51 -1.62
N ILE A 58 -1.61 6.39 -2.32
CA ILE A 58 -2.56 5.31 -2.12
C ILE A 58 -1.86 3.96 -1.97
N ASP A 59 -2.55 3.01 -1.36
CA ASP A 59 -2.20 1.59 -1.33
C ASP A 59 -2.76 0.88 -2.58
N ILE A 60 -1.86 0.39 -3.42
CA ILE A 60 -2.19 -0.13 -4.76
C ILE A 60 -2.97 -1.44 -4.69
N TRP A 61 -2.67 -2.31 -3.73
CA TRP A 61 -3.41 -3.56 -3.59
C TRP A 61 -4.87 -3.28 -3.21
N ARG A 62 -5.09 -2.32 -2.30
CA ARG A 62 -6.45 -1.93 -1.89
C ARG A 62 -7.22 -1.21 -3.00
N GLU A 63 -6.55 -0.40 -3.81
CA GLU A 63 -7.18 0.27 -4.96
C GLU A 63 -7.72 -0.74 -5.98
N THR A 64 -6.95 -1.81 -6.23
CA THR A 64 -7.34 -2.89 -7.16
C THR A 64 -8.28 -3.93 -6.53
N ASN A 65 -8.29 -4.05 -5.21
CA ASN A 65 -9.13 -4.98 -4.45
C ASN A 65 -9.93 -4.28 -3.32
N PRO A 66 -10.92 -3.42 -3.64
CA PRO A 66 -11.56 -2.55 -2.64
C PRO A 66 -12.22 -3.30 -1.47
N THR A 67 -12.77 -4.48 -1.74
CA THR A 67 -13.45 -5.35 -0.76
C THR A 67 -12.68 -6.63 -0.45
N GLY A 68 -11.51 -6.84 -1.08
CA GLY A 68 -10.70 -8.04 -0.92
C GLY A 68 -10.23 -8.23 0.53
N ARG A 69 -10.19 -9.49 0.97
CA ARG A 69 -9.76 -9.89 2.32
C ARG A 69 -8.63 -10.91 2.25
N GLU A 70 -7.58 -10.56 1.53
CA GLU A 70 -6.32 -11.29 1.55
C GLU A 70 -5.37 -10.64 2.55
N TYR A 71 -4.47 -11.44 3.11
CA TYR A 71 -3.63 -11.06 4.23
C TYR A 71 -2.17 -11.39 3.97
N THR A 72 -1.28 -10.55 4.49
CA THR A 72 0.15 -10.69 4.28
C THR A 72 0.85 -11.30 5.49
N TYR A 73 0.25 -11.31 6.68
CA TYR A 73 0.88 -11.79 7.89
C TYR A 73 -0.07 -12.64 8.73
N TYR A 74 0.45 -13.65 9.42
CA TYR A 74 -0.25 -14.39 10.47
C TYR A 74 0.40 -14.18 11.84
N SER A 75 -0.39 -13.70 12.80
CA SER A 75 0.02 -13.59 14.20
C SER A 75 -0.45 -14.81 14.99
N GLY A 76 0.49 -15.66 15.39
CA GLY A 76 0.19 -16.79 16.30
C GLY A 76 -0.32 -16.33 17.66
N ALA A 77 0.22 -15.24 18.21
CA ALA A 77 -0.17 -14.70 19.52
C ALA A 77 -1.62 -14.19 19.57
N HIS A 78 -2.13 -13.69 18.45
CA HIS A 78 -3.49 -13.15 18.35
C HIS A 78 -4.42 -14.03 17.52
N ASN A 79 -3.94 -15.21 17.10
CA ASN A 79 -4.59 -16.16 16.22
C ASN A 79 -5.37 -15.47 15.09
N GLY A 80 -4.68 -14.60 14.35
CA GLY A 80 -5.34 -13.72 13.38
C GLY A 80 -4.42 -13.32 12.25
N TYR A 81 -5.03 -13.04 11.11
CA TYR A 81 -4.36 -12.59 9.91
C TYR A 81 -4.47 -11.07 9.78
N SER A 82 -3.42 -10.45 9.26
CA SER A 82 -3.39 -9.03 8.94
C SER A 82 -2.76 -8.74 7.58
N ARG A 83 -3.13 -7.61 7.00
CA ARG A 83 -2.50 -7.07 5.79
C ARG A 83 -1.72 -5.82 6.18
N ILE A 84 -0.41 -5.98 6.31
CA ILE A 84 0.52 -4.94 6.80
C ILE A 84 1.68 -4.67 5.85
N ASP A 85 1.86 -5.53 4.84
CA ASP A 85 2.81 -5.34 3.75
C ASP A 85 2.10 -4.60 2.62
N LEU A 86 2.61 -3.41 2.25
CA LEU A 86 1.92 -2.48 1.36
C LEU A 86 2.84 -2.07 0.20
N PHE A 87 2.23 -1.77 -0.95
CA PHE A 87 2.83 -0.94 -1.98
C PHE A 87 2.09 0.39 -2.05
N LEU A 88 2.81 1.48 -1.78
CA LEU A 88 2.35 2.84 -1.84
C LEU A 88 2.86 3.54 -3.09
N MET A 89 1.96 4.20 -3.83
CA MET A 89 2.30 5.02 -5.00
C MET A 89 1.44 6.29 -5.03
N PHE A 90 1.85 7.29 -5.81
CA PHE A 90 0.97 8.41 -6.10
C PHE A 90 -0.23 7.96 -6.92
N LYS A 91 -1.41 8.50 -6.59
CA LYS A 91 -2.65 8.24 -7.31
C LYS A 91 -2.52 8.59 -8.81
N THR A 92 -1.71 9.59 -9.14
CA THR A 92 -1.44 10.02 -10.51
C THR A 92 -0.72 8.96 -11.35
N ASP A 93 -0.01 8.02 -10.73
CA ASP A 93 0.75 6.97 -11.43
C ASP A 93 0.04 5.60 -11.43
N VAL A 94 -1.18 5.52 -10.91
CA VAL A 94 -1.96 4.26 -10.85
C VAL A 94 -2.20 3.67 -12.25
N PHE A 95 -2.30 4.50 -13.29
CA PHE A 95 -2.44 4.04 -14.67
C PHE A 95 -1.27 3.18 -15.15
N ARG A 96 -0.12 3.21 -14.46
CA ARG A 96 1.06 2.40 -14.75
C ARG A 96 0.96 1.00 -14.13
N VAL A 97 0.05 0.78 -13.20
CA VAL A 97 -0.10 -0.50 -12.51
C VAL A 97 -0.72 -1.51 -13.46
N ILE A 98 0.01 -2.58 -13.74
CA ILE A 98 -0.48 -3.73 -14.53
C ILE A 98 -1.19 -4.71 -13.59
N LYS A 99 -0.58 -4.99 -12.43
CA LYS A 99 -1.09 -5.98 -11.48
C LYS A 99 -0.53 -5.78 -10.08
N CYS A 100 -1.34 -6.07 -9.06
CA CYS A 100 -0.91 -6.11 -7.66
C CYS A 100 -1.59 -7.29 -6.95
N ASP A 101 -0.83 -8.30 -6.54
CA ASP A 101 -1.36 -9.54 -5.93
C ASP A 101 -0.61 -9.91 -4.66
N ILE A 102 -1.28 -10.62 -3.76
CA ILE A 102 -0.67 -11.32 -2.63
C ILE A 102 -0.54 -12.80 -3.00
N ARG A 103 0.60 -13.43 -2.70
CA ARG A 103 0.77 -14.88 -2.90
C ARG A 103 1.19 -15.57 -1.62
N THR A 104 0.80 -16.82 -1.46
CA THR A 104 1.15 -17.62 -0.29
C THR A 104 2.64 -17.94 -0.25
N CYS A 105 3.25 -17.82 0.93
CA CYS A 105 4.61 -18.24 1.21
C CYS A 105 4.62 -19.32 2.29
N ILE A 106 5.38 -20.39 2.08
CA ILE A 106 5.55 -21.47 3.06
C ILE A 106 6.76 -21.19 3.98
N MET A 107 7.69 -20.35 3.52
CA MET A 107 9.00 -20.16 4.14
C MET A 107 9.06 -18.96 5.10
N SER A 108 8.01 -18.14 5.14
CA SER A 108 7.94 -16.89 5.91
C SER A 108 6.57 -16.78 6.57
N ASP A 109 6.50 -16.14 7.73
CA ASP A 109 5.25 -15.71 8.35
C ASP A 109 4.60 -14.52 7.61
N HIS A 110 5.34 -13.93 6.68
CA HIS A 110 4.83 -12.98 5.69
C HIS A 110 4.66 -13.58 4.29
N ASN A 111 3.45 -13.43 3.73
CA ASN A 111 3.13 -13.64 2.33
C ASN A 111 3.62 -12.44 1.49
N PRO A 112 4.37 -12.67 0.40
CA PRO A 112 4.83 -11.61 -0.48
C PRO A 112 3.68 -10.91 -1.21
N VAL A 113 3.86 -9.59 -1.38
CA VAL A 113 3.07 -8.76 -2.29
C VAL A 113 3.88 -8.57 -3.56
N TYR A 114 3.24 -8.74 -4.72
CA TYR A 114 3.84 -8.55 -6.03
C TYR A 114 3.20 -7.35 -6.73
N LEU A 115 4.02 -6.40 -7.17
CA LEU A 115 3.58 -5.26 -7.97
C LEU A 115 4.24 -5.31 -9.35
N SER A 116 3.44 -5.24 -10.41
CA SER A 116 3.90 -5.10 -11.80
C SER A 116 3.51 -3.72 -12.34
N VAL A 117 4.49 -2.98 -12.87
CA VAL A 117 4.31 -1.60 -13.36
C VAL A 117 4.90 -1.41 -14.75
N GLU A 118 4.26 -0.56 -15.56
CA GLU A 118 4.78 -0.07 -16.82
C GLU A 118 5.49 1.29 -16.64
N LEU A 119 6.82 1.28 -16.76
CA LEU A 119 7.67 2.46 -16.58
C LEU A 119 7.92 3.23 -17.88
N LYS A 120 7.45 2.74 -19.03
CA LYS A 120 7.65 3.43 -20.30
C LYS A 120 6.99 4.80 -20.26
N ASP A 121 7.67 5.78 -20.83
CA ASP A 121 7.08 7.09 -21.02
C ASP A 121 5.95 6.99 -22.04
N ARG A 122 4.87 7.73 -21.79
CA ARG A 122 3.87 7.97 -22.83
C ARG A 122 4.60 8.65 -23.98
N ILE A 123 4.62 8.02 -25.16
CA ILE A 123 4.88 8.77 -26.39
C ILE A 123 3.85 9.88 -26.41
N LYS A 124 4.26 11.14 -26.25
CA LYS A 124 3.37 12.28 -26.39
C LYS A 124 2.87 12.24 -27.83
N SER A 125 1.67 11.73 -28.05
CA SER A 125 0.95 11.92 -29.30
C SER A 125 0.71 13.41 -29.46
N THR A 126 1.58 14.08 -30.23
CA THR A 126 1.34 15.43 -30.73
C THR A 126 0.30 15.35 -31.85
N LEU A 127 -0.91 14.92 -31.52
CA LEU A 127 -2.06 15.12 -32.40
C LEU A 127 -2.76 16.39 -31.94
N TRP A 128 -2.14 17.52 -32.29
CA TRP A 128 -2.90 18.74 -32.50
C TRP A 128 -3.70 18.53 -33.79
N LYS A 129 -5.02 18.60 -33.70
CA LYS A 129 -5.93 18.82 -34.83
C LYS A 129 -6.63 20.15 -34.60
#